data_AF-A0A4Y9IUL3-F1
#
_entry.id   AF-A0A4Y9IUL3-F1
#
_cell.length_a   1.000
_cell.length_b   1.000
_cell.length_c   1.000
_cell.angle_alpha   90.00
_cell.angle_beta   90.00
_cell.angle_gamma   90.00
#
_symmetry.space_group_name_H-M   'P 1'
#
loop_
_entity.id
_entity.type
_entity.pdbx_description
1 polymer ?
#
loop_
_entity_poly.entity_id
_entity_poly.type
_entity_poly.pdbx_seq_one_letter_code
_entity_poly.pdbx_strand_id
1 'polypeptide(L)' 'MNKYYRMVLELYKESLTSVNRVNPDESLRVLTELEKAITTAKITNQPLDELYQLKADVELIRALNE' A
#
# COMPACT_ATOMS: atom_id res chain seq x y z
N MET A 1 0.20 1.41 16.61
CA MET A 1 -0.06 1.17 15.18
C MET A 1 -1.55 1.31 14.91
N ASN A 2 -1.96 2.26 14.05
CA ASN A 2 -3.37 2.49 13.73
C ASN A 2 -3.97 1.24 13.04
N LYS A 3 -5.24 0.91 13.28
CA LYS A 3 -5.91 -0.29 12.75
C LYS A 3 -5.88 -0.32 11.22
N TYR A 4 -5.89 0.86 10.61
CA TYR A 4 -5.81 1.06 9.16
C TYR A 4 -4.45 0.65 8.58
N TYR A 5 -3.33 1.03 9.21
CA TYR A 5 -1.98 0.61 8.79
C TYR A 5 -1.81 -0.90 8.82
N ARG A 6 -2.41 -1.56 9.83
CA ARG A 6 -2.38 -3.01 9.95
C ARG A 6 -3.13 -3.69 8.79
N MET A 7 -4.26 -3.12 8.37
CA MET A 7 -5.05 -3.63 7.25
C MET A 7 -4.29 -3.52 5.93
N VAL A 8 -3.64 -2.39 5.66
CA VAL A 8 -2.84 -2.19 4.44
C VAL A 8 -1.66 -3.17 4.37
N LEU A 9 -0.97 -3.41 5.50
CA LEU A 9 0.12 -4.38 5.56
C LEU A 9 -0.34 -5.82 5.32
N GLU A 10 -1.51 -6.21 5.82
CA GLU A 10 -2.05 -7.56 5.58
C GLU A 10 -2.49 -7.73 4.12
N LEU A 11 -3.16 -6.72 3.53
CA LEU A 11 -3.49 -6.71 2.09
C LEU A 11 -2.23 -6.80 1.21
N TYR A 12 -1.15 -6.13 1.62
CA TYR A 12 0.12 -6.19 0.92
C TYR A 12 0.80 -7.56 1.02
N LYS A 13 0.74 -8.23 2.18
CA LYS A 13 1.22 -9.62 2.29
C LYS A 13 0.38 -10.58 1.46
N GLU A 14 -0.94 -10.38 1.42
CA GLU A 14 -1.86 -11.18 0.62
C GLU A 14 -1.62 -11.01 -0.88
N SER A 15 -1.18 -9.84 -1.34
CA SER A 15 -0.86 -9.60 -2.75
C SER A 15 0.45 -10.27 -3.23
N LEU A 16 1.30 -10.75 -2.31
CA LEU A 16 2.58 -11.43 -2.58
C LEU A 16 2.43 -12.95 -2.80
N THR A 17 1.34 -13.42 -3.40
CA THR A 17 1.00 -14.86 -3.50
C THR A 17 2.14 -15.75 -4.01
N SER A 18 2.59 -16.68 -3.15
CA SER A 18 3.26 -17.99 -3.33
C SER A 18 4.43 -18.18 -4.33
N VAL A 19 4.74 -17.22 -5.22
CA VAL A 19 5.72 -17.39 -6.32
C VAL A 19 6.56 -16.12 -6.56
N ASN A 20 6.66 -15.20 -5.60
CA ASN A 20 7.29 -13.87 -5.80
C ASN A 20 6.67 -13.08 -6.98
N ARG A 21 5.41 -13.31 -7.33
CA ARG A 21 4.70 -12.53 -8.34
C ARG A 21 3.69 -11.65 -7.63
N VAL A 22 3.83 -10.35 -7.81
CA VAL A 22 2.84 -9.37 -7.35
C VAL A 22 1.58 -9.57 -8.19
N ASN A 23 0.45 -9.85 -7.55
CA ASN A 23 -0.82 -9.86 -8.26
C ASN A 23 -1.15 -8.40 -8.70
N PRO A 24 -1.23 -8.10 -10.01
CA PRO A 24 -1.42 -6.74 -10.50
C PRO A 24 -2.73 -6.12 -10.01
N ASP A 25 -3.82 -6.88 -9.94
CA ASP A 25 -5.12 -6.39 -9.47
C ASP A 25 -5.10 -6.06 -7.97
N GLU A 26 -4.47 -6.91 -7.15
CA GLU A 26 -4.34 -6.66 -5.71
C GLU A 26 -3.37 -5.51 -5.41
N SER A 27 -2.29 -5.38 -6.19
CA SER A 27 -1.37 -4.24 -6.05
C SER A 27 -2.03 -2.90 -6.37
N LEU A 28 -2.91 -2.87 -7.38
CA LEU A 28 -3.70 -1.69 -7.73
C LEU A 28 -4.70 -1.35 -6.61
N ARG A 29 -5.30 -2.37 -6.00
CA ARG A 29 -6.20 -2.21 -4.85
C ARG A 29 -5.46 -1.64 -3.63
N VAL A 30 -4.26 -2.13 -3.33
CA VAL A 30 -3.40 -1.60 -2.25
C VAL A 30 -3.04 -0.13 -2.49
N LEU A 31 -2.65 0.24 -3.71
CA LEU A 31 -2.38 1.64 -4.06
C LEU A 31 -3.61 2.53 -3.90
N THR A 32 -4.78 2.04 -4.31
CA THR A 32 -6.05 2.78 -4.17
C THR A 32 -6.38 3.04 -2.69
N GLU A 33 -6.20 2.06 -1.82
CA GLU A 33 -6.42 2.24 -0.37
C GLU A 33 -5.35 3.15 0.25
N LEU A 34 -4.09 3.08 -0.20
CA LEU A 34 -3.04 4.01 0.23
C LEU A 34 -3.36 5.46 -0.14
N GLU A 35 -3.93 5.72 -1.32
CA GLU A 35 -4.34 7.07 -1.71
C GLU A 35 -5.49 7.61 -0.85
N LYS A 36 -6.45 6.75 -0.49
CA LYS A 36 -7.50 7.11 0.47
C LYS A 36 -6.92 7.39 1.85
N ALA A 37 -5.95 6.60 2.30
CA ALA A 37 -5.23 6.79 3.55
C ALA A 37 -4.50 8.15 3.59
N ILE A 38 -3.76 8.47 2.52
CA ILE A 38 -3.04 9.74 2.36
C ILE A 38 -4.02 10.91 2.37
N THR A 39 -5.13 10.80 1.65
CA THR A 39 -6.17 11.84 1.63
C THR A 39 -6.76 12.06 3.02
N THR A 40 -7.04 10.98 3.74
CA THR A 40 -7.58 11.04 5.11
C THR A 40 -6.56 11.65 6.08
N ALA A 41 -5.30 11.22 5.99
CA ALA A 41 -4.22 11.72 6.80
C ALA A 41 -3.95 13.22 6.52
N LYS A 42 -4.06 13.67 5.26
CA LYS A 42 -4.02 15.10 4.89
C LYS A 42 -5.13 15.90 5.55
N ILE A 43 -6.37 15.42 5.47
CA ILE A 43 -7.54 16.09 6.06
C ILE A 43 -7.42 16.16 7.59
N THR A 44 -6.89 15.11 8.20
CA THR A 44 -6.73 14.99 9.66
C THR A 44 -5.39 15.54 10.19
N ASN A 45 -4.58 16.16 9.31
CA ASN A 45 -3.27 16.72 9.61
C ASN A 45 -2.31 15.73 10.29
N GLN A 46 -2.39 14.46 9.88
CA GLN A 46 -1.54 13.37 10.34
C GLN A 46 -0.26 13.29 9.51
N PRO A 47 0.83 12.74 10.07
CA PRO A 47 2.07 12.52 9.34
C PRO A 47 1.85 11.61 8.13
N LEU A 48 2.43 12.02 7.00
CA LEU A 48 2.26 11.36 5.69
C LEU A 48 3.50 10.59 5.24
N ASP A 49 4.64 10.79 5.89
CA ASP A 49 5.94 10.27 5.43
C ASP A 49 5.91 8.74 5.27
N GLU A 50 5.37 8.03 6.27
CA GLU A 50 5.24 6.56 6.24
C GLU A 50 4.28 6.08 5.13
N LEU A 51 3.22 6.84 4.85
CA LEU A 51 2.25 6.50 3.79
C LEU A 51 2.84 6.72 2.40
N TYR A 52 3.61 7.79 2.22
CA TYR A 52 4.31 8.05 0.97
C TYR A 52 5.41 7.02 0.71
N GLN A 53 6.15 6.62 1.74
CA GLN A 53 7.17 5.58 1.62
C GLN A 53 6.53 4.23 1.27
N LEU A 54 5.44 3.86 1.94
CA LEU A 54 4.72 2.62 1.63
C LEU A 54 4.12 2.63 0.21
N LYS A 55 3.64 3.78 -0.28
CA LYS A 55 3.21 3.91 -1.68
C LYS A 55 4.37 3.67 -2.66
N ALA A 56 5.51 4.29 -2.42
CA ALA A 56 6.70 4.13 -3.27
C ALA A 56 7.20 2.67 -3.29
N ASP A 57 7.20 1.99 -2.15
CA ASP A 57 7.61 0.58 -2.06
C ASP A 57 6.67 -0.34 -2.88
N VAL A 58 5.36 -0.10 -2.83
CA VAL A 58 4.37 -0.87 -3.62
C VAL A 58 4.52 -0.60 -5.12
N GLU A 59 4.74 0.66 -5.51
CA GLU A 59 4.96 1.03 -6.92
C GLU A 59 6.25 0.42 -7.47
N LEU A 60 7.35 0.47 -6.71
CA LEU A 60 8.62 -0.16 -7.07
C LEU A 60 8.45 -1.66 -7.26
N ILE A 61 7.75 -2.32 -6.35
CA ILE A 61 7.56 -3.75 -6.37
C ILE A 61 6.66 -4.18 -7.52
N ARG A 62 5.65 -3.38 -7.88
CA ARG A 62 4.88 -3.61 -9.10
C ARG A 62 5.74 -3.46 -10.35
N ALA A 63 6.55 -2.41 -10.43
CA ALA A 63 7.45 -2.17 -11.58
C ALA A 63 8.53 -3.25 -11.75
N LEU A 64 8.97 -3.90 -10.66
CA LEU A 64 9.90 -5.03 -10.71
C LEU A 64 9.24 -6.36 -11.12
N ASN A 65 7.91 -6.42 -11.12
CA ASN A 65 7.12 -7.63 -11.42
C ASN A 65 6.34 -7.57 -12.75
N GLU A 66 6.34 -6.43 -13.44
CA GLU A 66 5.91 -6.25 -14.84
C GLU A 66 6.97 -6.77 -15.82
#